data_AF-A0A024GL79-F1
#
_entry.id   AF-A0A024GL79-F1
#
_cell.length_a   1.000
_cell.length_b   1.000
_cell.length_c   1.000
_cell.angle_alpha   90.00
_cell.angle_beta   90.00
_cell.angle_gamma   90.00
#
_symmetry.space_group_name_H-M   'P 1'
#
loop_
_entity.id
_entity.type
_entity.pdbx_description
1 polymer ?
#
loop_
_entity_poly.entity_id
_entity_poly.type
_entity_poly.pdbx_seq_one_letter_code
_entity_poly.pdbx_strand_id
1 'polypeptide(L)'
;MYTVYHQSAEMQLDDVKKQSTERRLLKMSCEKLPSAFDYHGHARILCVGDTVVYRVSINVAVNTASTTQQDQEWIMWLFSISHERYHQFVKSVVDIFILPNVVEILHQSVDVDQEQAPYIAFIRSLYGIFHRYNMLNDIFAAQHDVTQMDHGRCYLESFLAKLWETLEIILPAITVATHLPFAGIEEVYTLYNIVCDFLMVPQDKIMETSCVYTNAILCLEDVEVLLPKYVKQHCSICLDGLLTIESSQNGTTPKKNSEAVKLPCGHIFHENCIIHWLGQRPTCPECRAPVGMWV
;
A
#
# COMPACT_ATOMS: atom_id res chain seq x y z
N MET A 1 -24.56 37.52 -15.11
CA MET A 1 -23.09 37.64 -15.08
C MET A 1 -22.51 37.22 -13.73
N TYR A 2 -22.93 37.76 -12.59
CA TYR A 2 -22.45 37.35 -11.26
C TYR A 2 -22.59 35.85 -10.93
N THR A 3 -23.71 35.21 -11.31
CA THR A 3 -23.97 33.78 -11.05
C THR A 3 -23.09 32.84 -11.89
N VAL A 4 -22.72 33.23 -13.11
CA VAL A 4 -21.88 32.43 -14.01
C VAL A 4 -20.42 32.46 -13.57
N TYR A 5 -19.93 33.61 -13.09
CA TYR A 5 -18.58 33.73 -12.52
C TYR A 5 -18.43 32.94 -11.21
N HIS A 6 -19.45 32.93 -10.35
CA HIS A 6 -19.45 32.14 -9.11
C HIS A 6 -19.40 30.63 -9.38
N GLN A 7 -20.24 30.13 -10.30
CA GLN A 7 -20.20 28.73 -10.73
C GLN A 7 -18.87 28.34 -11.37
N SER A 8 -18.26 29.21 -12.18
CA SER A 8 -16.94 28.92 -12.77
C SER A 8 -15.82 28.92 -11.73
N ALA A 9 -15.90 29.76 -10.70
CA ALA A 9 -14.90 29.81 -9.63
C ALA A 9 -15.03 28.62 -8.67
N GLU A 10 -16.25 28.20 -8.33
CA GLU A 10 -16.53 27.00 -7.54
C GLU A 10 -16.05 25.73 -8.27
N MET A 11 -16.32 25.62 -9.57
CA MET A 11 -15.85 24.48 -10.38
C MET A 11 -14.31 24.44 -10.49
N GLN A 12 -13.65 25.60 -10.58
CA GLN A 12 -12.19 25.68 -10.57
C GLN A 12 -11.57 25.35 -9.20
N LEU A 13 -12.22 25.72 -8.10
CA LEU A 13 -11.79 25.38 -6.73
C LEU A 13 -11.94 23.88 -6.46
N ASP A 14 -13.03 23.28 -6.92
CA ASP A 14 -13.25 21.83 -6.82
C ASP A 14 -12.23 21.04 -7.64
N ASP A 15 -11.88 21.50 -8.86
CA ASP A 15 -10.83 20.89 -9.68
C ASP A 15 -9.44 20.97 -9.03
N VAL A 16 -9.09 22.11 -8.41
CA VAL A 16 -7.80 22.28 -7.72
C VAL A 16 -7.72 21.40 -6.48
N LYS A 17 -8.80 21.31 -5.70
CA LYS A 17 -8.88 20.44 -4.50
C LYS A 17 -8.81 18.96 -4.88
N LYS A 18 -9.40 18.60 -6.03
CA LYS A 18 -9.30 17.25 -6.59
C LYS A 18 -7.86 16.91 -6.98
N GLN A 19 -7.18 17.81 -7.69
CA GLN A 19 -5.77 17.63 -8.08
C GLN A 19 -4.82 17.52 -6.89
N SER A 20 -5.01 18.33 -5.84
CA SER A 20 -4.17 18.25 -4.64
C SER A 20 -4.39 16.94 -3.88
N THR A 21 -5.64 16.47 -3.80
CA THR A 21 -5.98 15.18 -3.18
C THR A 21 -5.38 14.01 -3.97
N GLU A 22 -5.57 13.96 -5.29
CA GLU A 22 -5.01 12.92 -6.16
C GLU A 22 -3.48 12.84 -6.01
N ARG A 23 -2.78 13.97 -6.05
CA ARG A 23 -1.32 14.03 -5.86
C ARG A 23 -0.88 13.46 -4.50
N ARG A 24 -1.60 13.74 -3.41
CA ARG A 24 -1.30 13.20 -2.08
C ARG A 24 -1.50 11.69 -2.03
N LEU A 25 -2.58 11.19 -2.62
CA LEU A 25 -2.89 9.76 -2.68
C LEU A 25 -1.88 9.00 -3.56
N LEU A 26 -1.39 9.62 -4.64
CA LEU A 26 -0.32 9.08 -5.47
C LEU A 26 0.99 8.96 -4.70
N LYS A 27 1.32 9.97 -3.90
CA LYS A 27 2.49 9.90 -3.04
C LYS A 27 2.35 8.78 -2.01
N MET A 28 1.18 8.70 -1.37
CA MET A 28 0.85 7.65 -0.40
C MET A 28 0.92 6.24 -1.01
N SER A 29 0.43 6.05 -2.24
CA SER A 29 0.40 4.75 -2.91
C SER A 29 1.79 4.17 -3.19
N CYS A 30 2.79 5.04 -3.33
CA CYS A 30 4.18 4.68 -3.61
C CYS A 30 5.04 4.59 -2.33
N GLU A 31 4.55 5.10 -1.20
CA GLU A 31 5.27 5.02 0.06
C GLU A 31 5.18 3.61 0.64
N LYS A 32 6.34 3.03 0.97
CA LYS A 32 6.37 1.88 1.87
C LYS A 32 5.88 2.37 3.21
N LEU A 33 4.70 1.90 3.60
CA LEU A 33 4.16 2.17 4.92
C LEU A 33 5.21 1.78 5.99
N PRO A 34 5.46 2.63 7.00
CA PRO A 34 6.35 2.33 8.12
C PRO A 34 5.97 1.06 8.90
N SER A 35 4.73 0.58 8.73
CA SER A 35 4.25 -0.73 9.17
C SER A 35 4.71 -1.86 8.25
N ALA A 36 6.01 -1.94 7.96
CA ALA A 36 6.58 -3.12 7.31
C ALA A 36 6.25 -4.32 8.19
N PHE A 37 5.41 -5.22 7.68
CA PHE A 37 4.90 -6.34 8.43
C PHE A 37 6.03 -7.35 8.56
N ASP A 38 6.62 -7.53 9.74
CA ASP A 38 7.57 -8.61 9.94
C ASP A 38 6.83 -9.94 9.70
N TYR A 39 7.21 -10.63 8.62
CA TYR A 39 6.55 -11.86 8.18
C TYR A 39 7.29 -13.09 8.69
N HIS A 40 6.55 -14.00 9.33
CA HIS A 40 7.01 -15.34 9.67
C HIS A 40 5.98 -16.40 9.26
N GLY A 41 6.24 -17.07 8.15
CA GLY A 41 5.51 -18.25 7.70
C GLY A 41 6.19 -19.54 8.15
N HIS A 42 5.44 -20.46 8.73
CA HIS A 42 5.94 -21.79 9.09
C HIS A 42 4.95 -22.87 8.64
N ALA A 43 5.44 -23.87 7.92
CA ALA A 43 4.67 -24.99 7.42
C ALA A 43 5.00 -26.28 8.17
N ARG A 44 4.01 -27.14 8.36
CA ARG A 44 4.15 -28.49 8.89
C ARG A 44 3.58 -29.48 7.90
N ILE A 45 4.33 -30.55 7.66
CA ILE A 45 3.97 -31.61 6.72
C ILE A 45 3.00 -32.57 7.40
N LEU A 46 1.89 -32.87 6.75
CA LEU A 46 0.91 -33.88 7.16
C LEU A 46 0.75 -34.88 6.02
N CYS A 47 1.17 -36.12 6.24
CA CYS A 47 0.98 -37.20 5.27
C CYS A 47 -0.36 -37.89 5.49
N VAL A 48 -1.17 -37.99 4.42
CA VAL A 48 -2.43 -38.73 4.39
C VAL A 48 -2.34 -39.75 3.27
N GLY A 49 -1.92 -40.98 3.61
CA GLY A 49 -1.51 -41.97 2.60
C GLY A 49 -0.31 -41.45 1.80
N ASP A 50 -0.43 -41.48 0.47
CA ASP A 50 0.60 -40.99 -0.46
C ASP A 50 0.50 -39.48 -0.76
N THR A 51 -0.44 -38.80 -0.12
CA THR A 51 -0.66 -37.35 -0.29
C THR A 51 -0.05 -36.55 0.85
N VAL A 52 0.47 -35.37 0.52
CA VAL A 52 1.00 -34.41 1.49
C VAL A 52 0.08 -33.18 1.55
N VAL A 53 -0.28 -32.81 2.76
CA VAL A 53 -0.99 -31.55 3.07
C VAL A 53 -0.10 -30.72 3.99
N TYR A 54 0.02 -29.43 3.72
CA TYR A 54 0.77 -28.52 4.56
C TYR A 54 -0.16 -27.79 5.50
N ARG A 55 0.09 -27.86 6.81
CA ARG A 55 -0.51 -26.96 7.79
C ARG A 55 0.41 -25.75 7.97
N VAL A 56 -0.08 -24.58 7.61
CA VAL A 56 0.68 -23.34 7.60
C VAL A 56 0.20 -22.43 8.74
N SER A 57 1.14 -21.84 9.46
CA SER A 57 0.91 -20.69 10.33
C SER A 57 1.62 -19.49 9.75
N ILE A 58 0.91 -18.38 9.58
CA ILE A 58 1.51 -17.07 9.26
C ILE A 58 1.39 -16.19 10.48
N ASN A 59 2.49 -15.53 10.83
CA ASN A 59 2.54 -14.47 11.83
C ASN A 59 3.04 -13.21 11.14
N VAL A 60 2.35 -12.11 11.40
CA VAL A 60 2.65 -10.80 10.84
C VAL A 60 2.62 -9.78 11.98
N ALA A 61 3.71 -9.02 12.12
CA ALA A 61 3.76 -7.92 13.09
C ALA A 61 2.97 -6.72 12.57
N VAL A 62 2.06 -6.20 13.38
CA VAL A 62 1.32 -4.97 13.10
C VAL A 62 1.76 -3.89 14.07
N ASN A 63 2.25 -2.78 13.53
CA ASN A 63 2.54 -1.61 14.35
C ASN A 63 1.27 -0.77 14.45
N THR A 64 0.61 -0.82 15.61
CA THR A 64 -0.43 0.14 15.94
C THR A 64 0.21 1.44 16.42
N ALA A 65 -0.44 2.57 16.17
CA ALA A 65 0.10 3.91 16.42
C ALA A 65 0.47 4.22 17.89
N SER A 66 0.12 3.34 18.83
CA SER A 66 0.29 3.51 20.27
C SER A 66 1.46 2.75 20.90
N THR A 67 2.18 1.90 20.16
CA THR A 67 3.20 1.03 20.77
C THR A 67 4.61 1.62 20.69
N THR A 68 5.24 1.79 21.85
CA THR A 68 6.69 1.83 21.97
C THR A 68 7.26 0.54 21.40
N GLN A 69 8.45 0.58 20.78
CA GLN A 69 9.13 -0.55 20.10
C GLN A 69 9.16 -1.91 20.85
N GLN A 70 8.79 -1.97 22.14
CA GLN A 70 8.73 -3.18 22.96
C GLN A 70 7.42 -3.97 22.88
N ASP A 71 6.31 -3.40 22.39
CA ASP A 71 5.00 -4.10 22.33
C ASP A 71 4.50 -4.20 20.87
N GLN A 72 5.21 -4.94 20.01
CA GLN A 72 4.69 -5.28 18.68
C GLN A 72 3.51 -6.27 18.84
N GLU A 73 2.36 -5.93 18.28
CA GLU A 73 1.21 -6.82 18.23
C GLU A 73 1.34 -7.76 17.02
N TRP A 74 1.07 -9.04 17.22
CA TRP A 74 1.19 -10.05 16.18
C TRP A 74 -0.19 -10.56 15.77
N ILE A 75 -0.46 -10.56 14.47
CA ILE A 75 -1.59 -11.27 13.90
C ILE A 75 -1.10 -12.64 13.47
N MET A 76 -1.68 -13.68 14.07
CA MET A 76 -1.45 -15.07 13.70
C MET A 76 -2.71 -15.68 13.12
N TRP A 77 -2.57 -16.41 12.01
CA TRP A 77 -3.62 -17.28 11.51
C TRP A 77 -3.05 -18.59 10.95
N LEU A 78 -3.93 -19.59 10.86
CA LEU A 78 -3.60 -20.96 10.51
C LEU A 78 -4.50 -21.44 9.38
N PHE A 79 -3.92 -22.13 8.40
CA PHE A 79 -4.65 -22.72 7.29
C PHE A 79 -3.95 -23.95 6.74
N SER A 80 -4.60 -24.64 5.81
CA SER A 80 -4.05 -25.83 5.16
C SER A 80 -3.96 -25.65 3.66
N ILE A 81 -2.89 -26.15 3.07
CA ILE A 81 -2.64 -26.17 1.63
C ILE A 81 -2.56 -27.63 1.17
N SER A 82 -3.55 -28.04 0.38
CA SER A 82 -3.56 -29.30 -0.36
C SER A 82 -3.12 -29.08 -1.80
N HIS A 83 -2.77 -30.16 -2.50
CA HIS A 83 -2.49 -30.13 -3.94
C HIS A 83 -3.63 -29.49 -4.73
N GLU A 84 -4.87 -29.88 -4.45
CA GLU A 84 -6.05 -29.35 -5.15
C GLU A 84 -6.20 -27.83 -4.94
N ARG A 85 -6.05 -27.35 -3.69
CA ARG A 85 -6.12 -25.92 -3.39
C ARG A 85 -5.01 -25.14 -4.09
N TYR A 86 -3.79 -25.66 -4.08
CA TYR A 86 -2.65 -25.04 -4.78
C TYR A 86 -2.87 -25.00 -6.29
N HIS A 87 -3.31 -26.12 -6.88
CA HIS A 87 -3.58 -26.21 -8.31
C HIS A 87 -4.68 -25.23 -8.76
N GLN A 88 -5.78 -25.12 -7.99
CA GLN A 88 -6.84 -24.15 -8.25
C GLN A 88 -6.31 -22.71 -8.20
N PHE A 89 -5.51 -22.38 -7.18
CA PHE A 89 -4.87 -21.07 -7.05
C PHE A 89 -3.97 -20.75 -8.25
N VAL A 90 -3.09 -21.67 -8.65
CA VAL A 90 -2.21 -21.48 -9.81
C VAL A 90 -3.02 -21.26 -11.07
N LYS A 91 -4.04 -22.08 -11.31
CA LYS A 91 -4.92 -21.94 -12.48
C LYS A 91 -5.57 -20.55 -12.52
N SER A 92 -6.17 -20.12 -11.41
CA SER A 92 -6.82 -18.81 -11.32
C SER A 92 -5.87 -17.65 -11.60
N VAL A 93 -4.61 -17.72 -11.15
CA VAL A 93 -3.62 -16.68 -11.42
C VAL A 93 -3.16 -16.72 -12.88
N VAL A 94 -2.86 -17.90 -13.43
CA VAL A 94 -2.41 -18.06 -14.82
C VAL A 94 -3.47 -17.60 -15.82
N ASP A 95 -4.75 -17.88 -15.55
CA ASP A 95 -5.88 -17.43 -16.38
C ASP A 95 -5.93 -15.89 -16.50
N ILE A 96 -5.45 -15.16 -15.48
CA ILE A 96 -5.34 -13.69 -15.53
C ILE A 96 -4.07 -13.24 -16.28
N PHE A 97 -2.94 -13.92 -16.12
CA PHE A 97 -1.70 -13.54 -16.79
C PHE A 97 -1.73 -13.67 -18.31
N ILE A 98 -2.66 -14.45 -18.86
CA ILE A 98 -2.86 -14.57 -20.31
C ILE A 98 -3.77 -13.48 -20.91
N LEU A 99 -4.40 -12.63 -20.07
CA LEU A 99 -5.27 -11.57 -20.55
C LEU A 99 -4.46 -10.50 -21.32
N PRO A 100 -4.95 -10.00 -22.46
CA PRO A 100 -4.17 -9.12 -23.34
C PRO A 100 -3.62 -7.86 -22.65
N ASN A 101 -4.41 -7.23 -21.80
CA ASN A 101 -4.03 -6.05 -21.03
C ASN A 101 -2.95 -6.35 -19.97
N VAL A 102 -3.02 -7.51 -19.32
CA VAL A 102 -1.98 -7.94 -18.36
C VAL A 102 -0.67 -8.24 -19.08
N VAL A 103 -0.74 -8.90 -20.24
CA VAL A 103 0.42 -9.14 -21.11
C VAL A 103 1.06 -7.82 -21.55
N GLU A 104 0.24 -6.83 -21.92
CA GLU A 104 0.74 -5.49 -22.27
C GLU A 104 1.52 -4.85 -21.09
N ILE A 105 0.94 -4.87 -19.88
CA ILE A 105 1.59 -4.38 -18.65
C ILE A 105 2.92 -5.08 -18.38
N LEU A 106 2.98 -6.40 -18.58
CA LEU A 106 4.22 -7.18 -18.40
C LEU A 106 5.33 -6.77 -19.39
N HIS A 107 4.98 -6.29 -20.58
CA HIS A 107 5.92 -5.91 -21.65
C HIS A 107 6.21 -4.40 -21.76
N GLN A 108 5.48 -3.53 -21.06
CA GLN A 108 5.72 -2.08 -21.04
C GLN A 108 7.14 -1.73 -20.56
N SER A 109 7.82 -0.79 -21.24
CA SER A 109 9.14 -0.28 -20.83
C SER A 109 9.08 0.47 -19.49
N VAL A 110 10.18 0.47 -18.74
CA VAL A 110 10.29 0.94 -17.34
C VAL A 110 10.20 2.48 -17.18
N ASP A 111 9.94 3.24 -18.25
CA ASP A 111 9.60 4.69 -18.17
C ASP A 111 8.17 4.89 -17.65
N VAL A 112 7.88 4.28 -16.50
CA VAL A 112 6.57 4.23 -15.88
C VAL A 112 6.33 5.58 -15.20
N ASP A 113 5.26 6.28 -15.61
CA ASP A 113 4.65 7.34 -14.82
C ASP A 113 4.57 6.87 -13.36
N GLN A 114 5.19 7.62 -12.43
CA GLN A 114 5.34 7.23 -11.01
C GLN A 114 4.02 6.74 -10.39
N GLU A 115 2.90 7.21 -10.92
CA GLU A 115 1.52 6.92 -10.54
C GLU A 115 1.11 5.44 -10.66
N GLN A 116 1.63 4.72 -11.65
CA GLN A 116 1.24 3.32 -11.93
C GLN A 116 2.24 2.29 -11.40
N ALA A 117 3.36 2.76 -10.84
CA ALA A 117 4.47 1.93 -10.40
C ALA A 117 4.06 0.78 -9.45
N PRO A 118 3.23 0.96 -8.40
CA PRO A 118 2.92 -0.13 -7.47
C PRO A 118 2.07 -1.24 -8.13
N TYR A 119 1.10 -0.89 -8.97
CA TYR A 119 0.24 -1.84 -9.70
C TYR A 119 1.07 -2.71 -10.66
N ILE A 120 1.96 -2.08 -11.42
CA ILE A 120 2.84 -2.78 -12.37
C ILE A 120 3.85 -3.64 -11.61
N ALA A 121 4.44 -3.13 -10.53
CA ALA A 121 5.39 -3.86 -9.70
C ALA A 121 4.76 -5.10 -9.05
N PHE A 122 3.50 -5.01 -8.62
CA PHE A 122 2.72 -6.12 -8.09
C PHE A 122 2.55 -7.24 -9.12
N ILE A 123 2.01 -6.91 -10.31
CA ILE A 123 1.79 -7.88 -11.38
C ILE A 123 3.11 -8.57 -11.79
N ARG A 124 4.18 -7.78 -11.98
CA ARG A 124 5.50 -8.31 -12.37
C ARG A 124 6.14 -9.18 -11.30
N SER A 125 6.03 -8.77 -10.02
CA SER A 125 6.53 -9.60 -8.91
C SER A 125 5.78 -10.92 -8.85
N LEU A 126 4.45 -10.89 -8.95
CA LEU A 126 3.63 -12.11 -8.93
C LEU A 126 3.99 -13.02 -10.11
N TYR A 127 4.08 -12.49 -11.32
CA TYR A 127 4.49 -13.25 -12.50
C TYR A 127 5.86 -13.92 -12.31
N GLY A 128 6.83 -13.18 -11.76
CA GLY A 128 8.17 -13.70 -11.45
C GLY A 128 8.17 -14.82 -10.41
N ILE A 129 7.26 -14.79 -9.43
CA ILE A 129 7.09 -15.86 -8.44
C ILE A 129 6.64 -17.14 -9.13
N PHE A 130 5.57 -17.08 -9.93
CA PHE A 130 5.04 -18.27 -10.59
C PHE A 130 6.02 -18.90 -11.57
N HIS A 131 6.89 -18.09 -12.20
CA HIS A 131 7.99 -18.60 -13.01
C HIS A 131 9.08 -19.29 -12.15
N ARG A 132 9.46 -18.71 -11.00
CA ARG A 132 10.52 -19.23 -10.12
C ARG A 132 10.11 -20.49 -9.37
N TYR A 133 8.83 -20.59 -9.01
CA TYR A 133 8.28 -21.64 -8.16
C TYR A 133 7.48 -22.70 -8.92
N ASN A 134 7.82 -22.92 -10.20
CA ASN A 134 7.10 -23.84 -11.08
C ASN A 134 7.14 -25.33 -10.66
N MET A 135 8.08 -25.72 -9.78
CA MET A 135 8.21 -27.09 -9.25
C MET A 135 7.44 -27.33 -7.95
N LEU A 136 6.70 -26.35 -7.44
CA LEU A 136 5.89 -26.52 -6.21
C LEU A 136 4.83 -27.61 -6.32
N ASN A 137 4.43 -28.01 -7.53
CA ASN A 137 3.42 -29.06 -7.66
C ASN A 137 3.91 -30.41 -7.11
N ASP A 138 5.21 -30.67 -7.21
CA ASP A 138 5.81 -31.98 -6.90
C ASP A 138 5.93 -32.23 -5.39
N ILE A 139 5.83 -31.18 -4.56
CA ILE A 139 6.00 -31.30 -3.10
C ILE A 139 4.78 -31.93 -2.41
N PHE A 140 3.64 -32.02 -3.10
CA PHE A 140 2.40 -32.55 -2.53
C PHE A 140 2.27 -34.08 -2.61
N ALA A 141 3.26 -34.77 -3.18
CA ALA A 141 3.37 -36.22 -3.15
C ALA A 141 4.28 -36.68 -2.00
N ALA A 142 3.89 -37.76 -1.31
CA ALA A 142 4.71 -38.32 -0.25
C ALA A 142 6.05 -38.84 -0.82
N GLN A 143 7.15 -38.35 -0.25
CA GLN A 143 8.49 -38.80 -0.60
C GLN A 143 9.01 -39.78 0.44
N HIS A 144 9.89 -40.69 0.04
CA HIS A 144 10.49 -41.67 0.95
C HIS A 144 11.65 -41.09 1.79
N ASP A 145 12.17 -39.93 1.39
CA ASP A 145 13.27 -39.23 2.04
C ASP A 145 12.79 -38.00 2.81
N VAL A 146 12.99 -38.02 4.13
CA VAL A 146 12.65 -36.91 5.04
C VAL A 146 13.35 -35.61 4.61
N THR A 147 14.56 -35.69 4.06
CA THR A 147 15.33 -34.53 3.59
C THR A 147 14.64 -33.86 2.40
N GLN A 148 14.14 -34.64 1.44
CA GLN A 148 13.40 -34.13 0.30
C GLN A 148 12.09 -33.47 0.73
N MET A 149 11.38 -34.09 1.68
CA MET A 149 10.16 -33.52 2.25
C MET A 149 10.44 -32.19 2.96
N ASP A 150 11.55 -32.10 3.70
CA ASP A 150 11.96 -30.86 4.38
C ASP A 150 12.37 -29.76 3.39
N HIS A 151 13.10 -30.09 2.32
CA HIS A 151 13.39 -29.15 1.24
C HIS A 151 12.10 -28.63 0.58
N GLY A 152 11.13 -29.51 0.31
CA GLY A 152 9.82 -29.12 -0.22
C GLY A 152 9.06 -28.17 0.72
N ARG A 153 9.13 -28.41 2.04
CA ARG A 153 8.59 -27.50 3.07
C ARG A 153 9.24 -26.12 3.03
N CYS A 154 10.58 -26.06 3.06
CA CYS A 154 11.31 -24.79 3.00
C CYS A 154 11.04 -24.02 1.68
N TYR A 155 10.88 -24.74 0.58
CA TYR A 155 10.53 -24.18 -0.72
C TYR A 155 9.13 -23.56 -0.72
N LEU A 156 8.14 -24.24 -0.12
CA LEU A 156 6.80 -23.68 0.10
C LEU A 156 6.83 -22.44 1.00
N GLU A 157 7.55 -22.49 2.13
CA GLU A 157 7.67 -21.33 3.03
C GLU A 157 8.26 -20.11 2.29
N SER A 158 9.28 -20.33 1.46
CA SER A 158 9.89 -19.27 0.64
C SER A 158 8.92 -18.70 -0.40
N PHE A 159 8.07 -19.54 -0.98
CA PHE A 159 7.02 -19.11 -1.88
C PHE A 159 5.97 -18.23 -1.17
N LEU A 160 5.49 -18.66 -0.01
CA LEU A 160 4.50 -17.93 0.78
C LEU A 160 5.04 -16.58 1.25
N ALA A 161 6.31 -16.52 1.67
CA ALA A 161 7.00 -15.28 2.00
C ALA A 161 7.02 -14.33 0.79
N LYS A 162 7.32 -14.85 -0.41
CA LYS A 162 7.40 -14.01 -1.60
C LYS A 162 6.02 -13.51 -2.07
N LEU A 163 4.97 -14.30 -1.89
CA LEU A 163 3.59 -13.83 -2.09
C LEU A 163 3.24 -12.70 -1.11
N TRP A 164 3.61 -12.83 0.16
CA TRP A 164 3.39 -11.78 1.16
C TRP A 164 4.13 -10.48 0.81
N GLU A 165 5.43 -10.55 0.48
CA GLU A 165 6.21 -9.39 0.02
C GLU A 165 5.55 -8.69 -1.18
N THR A 166 4.87 -9.46 -2.03
CA THR A 166 4.16 -8.92 -3.20
C THR A 166 2.88 -8.19 -2.77
N LEU A 167 2.14 -8.71 -1.79
CA LEU A 167 1.00 -8.00 -1.20
C LEU A 167 1.42 -6.67 -0.57
N GLU A 168 2.55 -6.62 0.14
CA GLU A 168 3.05 -5.38 0.75
C GLU A 168 3.30 -4.25 -0.26
N ILE A 169 3.71 -4.59 -1.49
CA ILE A 169 3.89 -3.61 -2.56
C ILE A 169 2.57 -2.91 -2.91
N ILE A 170 1.47 -3.66 -2.93
CA ILE A 170 0.18 -3.16 -3.43
C ILE A 170 -0.73 -2.62 -2.34
N LEU A 171 -0.53 -2.99 -1.07
CA LEU A 171 -1.42 -2.62 0.04
C LEU A 171 -1.68 -1.10 0.18
N PRO A 172 -0.70 -0.19 0.01
CA PRO A 172 -0.98 1.25 0.05
C PRO A 172 -1.72 1.75 -1.20
N ALA A 173 -1.47 1.13 -2.35
CA ALA A 173 -2.05 1.55 -3.63
C ALA A 173 -3.49 1.08 -3.80
N ILE A 174 -3.80 -0.14 -3.35
CA ILE A 174 -5.13 -0.72 -3.51
C ILE A 174 -6.21 0.03 -2.72
N THR A 175 -5.86 0.66 -1.59
CA THR A 175 -6.81 1.47 -0.79
C THR A 175 -7.17 2.80 -1.45
N VAL A 176 -6.34 3.28 -2.39
CA VAL A 176 -6.54 4.55 -3.08
C VAL A 176 -6.95 4.39 -4.54
N ALA A 177 -7.05 3.15 -5.03
CA ALA A 177 -7.36 2.86 -6.42
C ALA A 177 -8.72 3.41 -6.90
N THR A 178 -9.68 3.60 -6.00
CA THR A 178 -10.97 4.26 -6.33
C THR A 178 -10.82 5.74 -6.67
N HIS A 179 -9.70 6.35 -6.25
CA HIS A 179 -9.39 7.76 -6.49
C HIS A 179 -8.40 7.96 -7.65
N LEU A 180 -7.74 6.90 -8.11
CA LEU A 180 -6.66 6.95 -9.10
C LEU A 180 -6.95 5.98 -10.25
N PRO A 181 -7.43 6.47 -11.42
CA PRO A 181 -7.83 5.60 -12.51
C PRO A 181 -6.61 4.89 -13.11
N PHE A 182 -6.66 3.56 -13.19
CA PHE A 182 -5.63 2.73 -13.80
C PHE A 182 -6.24 1.71 -14.78
N ALA A 183 -5.71 1.66 -15.99
CA ALA A 183 -6.09 0.65 -16.98
C ALA A 183 -5.49 -0.69 -16.57
N GLY A 184 -6.34 -1.62 -16.11
CA GLY A 184 -5.90 -2.91 -15.53
C GLY A 184 -6.21 -3.07 -14.04
N ILE A 185 -6.94 -2.12 -13.44
CA ILE A 185 -7.21 -2.17 -11.99
C ILE A 185 -8.08 -3.37 -11.58
N GLU A 186 -9.01 -3.79 -12.43
CA GLU A 186 -9.88 -4.95 -12.19
C GLU A 186 -9.05 -6.24 -12.08
N GLU A 187 -8.05 -6.41 -12.95
CA GLU A 187 -7.14 -7.54 -12.92
C GLU A 187 -6.23 -7.49 -11.69
N VAL A 188 -5.77 -6.31 -11.29
CA VAL A 188 -5.02 -6.15 -10.04
C VAL A 188 -5.87 -6.56 -8.83
N TYR A 189 -7.12 -6.08 -8.73
CA TYR A 189 -8.03 -6.47 -7.65
C TYR A 189 -8.28 -7.97 -7.65
N THR A 190 -8.49 -8.55 -8.83
CA THR A 190 -8.72 -10.00 -8.99
C THR A 190 -7.50 -10.79 -8.50
N LEU A 191 -6.30 -10.42 -8.93
CA LEU A 191 -5.05 -11.07 -8.49
C LEU A 191 -4.82 -10.88 -6.98
N TYR A 192 -5.03 -9.67 -6.45
CA TYR A 192 -4.93 -9.39 -5.02
C TYR A 192 -5.87 -10.30 -4.21
N ASN A 193 -7.14 -10.38 -4.60
CA ASN A 193 -8.13 -11.21 -3.92
C ASN A 193 -7.76 -12.70 -4.00
N ILE A 194 -7.35 -13.20 -5.17
CA ILE A 194 -6.91 -14.60 -5.34
C ILE A 194 -5.74 -14.93 -4.39
N VAL A 195 -4.76 -14.04 -4.26
CA VAL A 195 -3.61 -14.23 -3.35
C VAL A 195 -4.05 -14.16 -1.88
N CYS A 196 -4.89 -13.18 -1.51
CA CYS A 196 -5.45 -13.07 -0.17
C CYS A 196 -6.25 -14.30 0.24
N ASP A 197 -7.11 -14.81 -0.64
CA ASP A 197 -7.93 -16.01 -0.41
C ASP A 197 -7.07 -17.26 -0.26
N PHE A 198 -6.03 -17.40 -1.10
CA PHE A 198 -5.10 -18.52 -1.00
C PHE A 198 -4.35 -18.51 0.33
N LEU A 199 -3.90 -17.34 0.78
CA LEU A 199 -3.20 -17.16 2.06
C LEU A 199 -4.14 -17.05 3.28
N MET A 200 -5.46 -16.99 3.08
CA MET A 200 -6.46 -16.69 4.12
C MET A 200 -6.15 -15.43 4.94
N VAL A 201 -5.74 -14.38 4.25
CA VAL A 201 -5.35 -13.09 4.83
C VAL A 201 -6.55 -12.50 5.60
N PRO A 202 -6.42 -12.19 6.91
CA PRO A 202 -7.46 -11.45 7.64
C PRO A 202 -7.47 -9.99 7.20
N GLN A 203 -8.14 -9.71 6.07
CA GLN A 203 -8.13 -8.42 5.39
C GLN A 203 -8.52 -7.25 6.30
N ASP A 204 -9.56 -7.41 7.12
CA ASP A 204 -10.03 -6.35 8.04
C ASP A 204 -8.92 -5.82 8.94
N LYS A 205 -8.01 -6.68 9.39
CA LYS A 205 -6.91 -6.29 10.29
C LYS A 205 -5.68 -5.81 9.54
N ILE A 206 -5.39 -6.39 8.37
CA ILE A 206 -4.19 -6.07 7.61
C ILE A 206 -4.37 -4.77 6.83
N MET A 207 -5.58 -4.50 6.33
CA MET A 207 -5.89 -3.27 5.61
C MET A 207 -6.16 -2.08 6.53
N GLU A 208 -6.47 -2.30 7.82
CA GLU A 208 -6.82 -1.24 8.77
C GLU A 208 -5.82 -0.08 8.75
N THR A 209 -4.52 -0.40 8.79
CA THR A 209 -3.46 0.63 8.80
C THR A 209 -3.43 1.43 7.49
N SER A 210 -3.51 0.76 6.34
CA SER A 210 -3.57 1.42 5.03
C SER A 210 -4.81 2.29 4.89
N CYS A 211 -5.98 1.79 5.31
CA CYS A 211 -7.25 2.54 5.28
C CYS A 211 -7.21 3.77 6.18
N VAL A 212 -6.71 3.63 7.41
CA VAL A 212 -6.54 4.75 8.35
C VAL A 212 -5.58 5.79 7.78
N TYR A 213 -4.48 5.37 7.17
CA TYR A 213 -3.56 6.29 6.51
C TYR A 213 -4.22 7.01 5.33
N THR A 214 -4.90 6.28 4.43
CA THR A 214 -5.68 6.86 3.32
C THR A 214 -6.68 7.91 3.83
N ASN A 215 -7.48 7.56 4.83
CA ASN A 215 -8.47 8.47 5.41
C ASN A 215 -7.83 9.71 6.02
N ALA A 216 -6.66 9.57 6.66
CA ALA A 216 -5.92 10.69 7.22
C ALA A 216 -5.41 11.64 6.12
N ILE A 217 -4.98 11.10 4.98
CA ILE A 217 -4.58 11.89 3.80
C ILE A 217 -5.77 12.62 3.19
N LEU A 218 -6.92 11.95 3.06
CA LEU A 218 -8.16 12.56 2.56
C LEU A 218 -8.67 13.72 3.44
N CYS A 219 -8.28 13.76 4.71
CA CYS A 219 -8.61 14.84 5.64
C CYS A 219 -7.73 16.09 5.50
N LEU A 220 -6.70 16.08 4.64
CA LEU A 220 -5.80 17.22 4.46
C LEU A 220 -6.43 18.29 3.58
N GLU A 221 -6.47 19.52 4.09
CA GLU A 221 -6.95 20.69 3.36
C GLU A 221 -5.77 21.59 2.94
N ASP A 222 -5.81 22.09 1.71
CA ASP A 222 -4.86 23.12 1.26
C ASP A 222 -5.01 24.40 2.08
N VAL A 223 -3.88 25.00 2.44
CA VAL A 223 -3.88 26.36 2.98
C VAL A 223 -3.72 27.34 1.83
N GLU A 224 -4.71 28.22 1.66
CA GLU A 224 -4.60 29.32 0.72
C GLU A 224 -3.37 30.19 1.05
N VAL A 225 -2.43 30.22 0.11
CA VAL A 225 -1.05 30.75 0.23
C VAL A 225 -0.97 32.25 0.57
N LEU A 226 -2.10 32.96 0.63
CA LEU A 226 -2.14 34.42 0.60
C LEU A 226 -2.44 35.11 1.94
N LEU A 227 -2.50 34.39 3.06
CA LEU A 227 -2.82 35.02 4.35
C LEU A 227 -1.55 35.41 5.14
N PRO A 228 -1.33 36.71 5.45
CA PRO A 228 -0.16 37.21 6.17
C PRO A 228 0.09 36.55 7.54
N LYS A 229 -0.94 35.93 8.13
CA LYS A 229 -0.87 35.20 9.40
C LYS A 229 0.07 33.99 9.36
N TYR A 230 0.31 33.38 8.19
CA TYR A 230 1.09 32.15 8.08
C TYR A 230 2.57 32.38 7.76
N VAL A 231 2.93 33.59 7.32
CA VAL A 231 4.31 33.96 6.95
C VAL A 231 5.29 33.83 8.13
N LYS A 232 4.79 33.88 9.36
CA LYS A 232 5.58 33.72 10.60
C LYS A 232 5.41 32.36 11.28
N GLN A 233 4.64 31.45 10.69
CA GLN A 233 4.44 30.13 11.29
C GLN A 233 5.51 29.14 10.80
N HIS A 234 5.94 28.27 11.71
CA HIS A 234 6.90 27.21 11.44
C HIS A 234 6.19 25.86 11.47
N CYS A 235 6.62 24.93 10.63
CA CYS A 235 6.21 23.54 10.69
C CYS A 235 6.85 22.91 11.92
N SER A 236 6.09 22.43 12.90
CA SER A 236 6.68 21.86 14.12
C SER A 236 7.33 20.49 13.96
N ILE A 237 7.17 19.86 12.79
CA ILE A 237 7.82 18.58 12.47
C ILE A 237 9.28 18.80 12.05
N CYS A 238 9.55 19.75 11.15
CA CYS A 238 10.91 20.03 10.65
C CYS A 238 11.52 21.32 11.21
N LEU A 239 10.73 22.15 11.88
CA LEU A 239 11.07 23.46 12.44
C LEU A 239 11.32 24.58 11.41
N ASP A 240 11.18 24.30 10.11
CA ASP A 240 11.31 25.29 9.03
C ASP A 240 10.03 26.12 8.83
N GLY A 241 10.17 27.31 8.25
CA GLY A 241 9.03 28.19 7.96
C GLY A 241 8.03 27.55 6.99
N LEU A 242 6.72 27.75 7.23
CA LEU A 242 5.64 27.20 6.40
C LEU A 242 5.51 27.88 5.03
N LEU A 243 6.12 29.06 4.86
CA LEU A 243 6.17 29.81 3.61
C LEU A 243 7.57 30.43 3.46
N THR A 244 8.28 30.09 2.38
CA THR A 244 9.47 30.83 1.96
C THR A 244 9.06 31.86 0.92
N ILE A 245 8.92 33.12 1.34
CA ILE A 245 8.87 34.24 0.39
C ILE A 245 10.31 34.48 -0.06
N GLU A 246 10.74 33.80 -1.12
CA GLU A 246 11.93 34.23 -1.84
C GLU A 246 11.58 35.54 -2.54
N SER A 247 11.99 36.67 -1.96
CA SER A 247 12.03 37.94 -2.66
C SER A 247 12.98 37.77 -3.85
N SER A 248 12.43 37.54 -5.04
CA SER A 248 13.17 37.41 -6.29
C SER A 248 13.89 38.71 -6.64
N GLN A 249 15.08 38.93 -6.07
CA GLN A 249 16.11 39.68 -6.76
C GLN A 249 16.89 38.67 -7.60
N ASN A 250 16.60 38.64 -8.91
CA ASN A 250 17.16 37.80 -9.97
C ASN A 250 16.30 36.59 -10.38
N GLY A 251 15.29 36.85 -11.21
CA GLY A 251 15.05 36.17 -12.50
C GLY A 251 14.90 34.64 -12.55
N THR A 252 14.89 33.95 -11.43
CA THR A 252 14.69 32.50 -11.34
C THR A 252 13.29 32.30 -10.77
N THR A 253 12.49 31.52 -11.48
CA THR A 253 11.09 31.25 -11.11
C THR A 253 11.00 30.80 -9.64
N PRO A 254 10.04 31.34 -8.86
CA PRO A 254 9.92 31.00 -7.45
C PRO A 254 9.72 29.50 -7.31
N LYS A 255 10.67 28.82 -6.67
CA LYS A 255 10.53 27.41 -6.30
C LYS A 255 9.43 27.36 -5.25
N LYS A 256 8.27 26.80 -5.60
CA LYS A 256 7.08 26.64 -4.75
C LYS A 256 7.33 25.56 -3.69
N ASN A 257 8.37 25.73 -2.88
CA ASN A 257 8.68 24.82 -1.78
C ASN A 257 7.82 25.20 -0.58
N SER A 258 6.58 24.68 -0.52
CA SER A 258 5.79 24.37 0.68
C SER A 258 4.30 24.44 0.36
N GLU A 259 3.73 23.36 -0.16
CA GLU A 259 2.29 23.14 -0.06
C GLU A 259 1.99 22.95 1.43
N ALA A 260 1.61 24.04 2.10
CA ALA A 260 1.18 23.99 3.49
C ALA A 260 -0.24 23.42 3.53
N VAL A 261 -0.46 22.47 4.42
CA VAL A 261 -1.75 21.79 4.58
C VAL A 261 -2.21 21.89 6.01
N LYS A 262 -3.54 21.90 6.19
CA LYS A 262 -4.22 22.02 7.46
C LYS A 262 -4.93 20.71 7.78
N LEU A 263 -4.76 20.24 9.01
CA LEU A 263 -5.54 19.12 9.55
C LEU A 263 -6.95 19.58 9.97
N PRO A 264 -7.91 18.66 10.18
CA PRO A 264 -9.25 19.00 10.69
C PRO A 264 -9.24 19.73 12.04
N CYS A 265 -8.20 19.50 12.87
CA CYS A 265 -8.01 20.22 14.14
C CYS A 265 -7.49 21.65 13.98
N GLY A 266 -7.19 22.09 12.75
CA GLY A 266 -6.75 23.46 12.43
C GLY A 266 -5.24 23.70 12.43
N HIS A 267 -4.42 22.75 12.88
CA HIS A 267 -2.96 22.85 12.83
C HIS A 267 -2.41 22.70 11.40
N ILE A 268 -1.33 23.42 11.09
CA ILE A 268 -0.77 23.55 9.73
C ILE A 268 0.67 23.03 9.70
N PHE A 269 0.99 22.30 8.64
CA PHE A 269 2.30 21.67 8.42
C PHE A 269 2.70 21.76 6.95
N HIS A 270 3.97 21.51 6.63
CA HIS A 270 4.33 21.15 5.27
C HIS A 270 3.68 19.82 4.91
N GLU A 271 3.09 19.73 3.73
CA GLU A 271 2.45 18.50 3.26
C GLU A 271 3.34 17.27 3.40
N ASN A 272 4.57 17.35 2.90
CA ASN A 272 5.50 16.23 2.98
C ASN A 272 5.82 15.80 4.42
N CYS A 273 5.90 16.76 5.35
CA CYS A 273 6.17 16.47 6.75
C CYS A 273 4.99 15.76 7.40
N ILE A 274 3.77 16.26 7.18
CA ILE A 274 2.58 15.67 7.83
C ILE A 274 2.17 14.35 7.18
N ILE A 275 2.30 14.18 5.87
CA ILE A 275 2.07 12.90 5.19
C ILE A 275 2.95 11.82 5.83
N HIS A 276 4.26 12.07 5.92
CA HIS A 276 5.19 11.12 6.52
C HIS A 276 4.86 10.81 7.99
N TRP A 277 4.44 11.81 8.76
CA TRP A 277 4.01 11.62 10.14
C TRP A 277 2.74 10.75 10.23
N LEU A 278 1.73 11.02 9.41
CA LEU A 278 0.45 10.30 9.40
C LEU A 278 0.62 8.82 9.02
N GLY A 279 1.61 8.49 8.20
CA GLY A 279 1.95 7.09 7.89
C GLY A 279 2.49 6.30 9.09
N GLN A 280 2.94 6.98 10.16
CA GLN A 280 3.39 6.36 11.41
C GLN A 280 2.35 6.50 12.52
N ARG A 281 1.71 7.68 12.61
CA ARG A 281 0.77 8.03 13.67
C ARG A 281 -0.39 8.83 13.07
N PRO A 282 -1.63 8.31 13.05
CA PRO A 282 -2.81 8.98 12.53
C PRO A 282 -3.36 10.01 13.54
N THR A 283 -2.48 10.85 14.08
CA THR A 283 -2.80 11.88 15.07
C THR A 283 -2.03 13.15 14.78
N CYS A 284 -2.59 14.31 15.14
CA CYS A 284 -1.91 15.59 15.00
C CYS A 284 -0.64 15.64 15.90
N PRO A 285 0.53 16.06 15.38
CA PRO A 285 1.75 16.22 16.17
C PRO A 285 1.61 17.19 17.36
N GLU A 286 0.76 18.22 17.21
CA GLU A 286 0.60 19.31 18.19
C GLU A 286 -0.41 18.95 19.30
N CYS A 287 -1.63 18.58 18.91
CA CYS A 287 -2.73 18.36 19.86
C CYS A 287 -3.12 16.90 20.05
N ARG A 288 -2.49 15.97 19.32
CA ARG A 288 -2.79 14.52 19.35
C ARG A 288 -4.23 14.14 18.97
N ALA A 289 -5.01 15.08 18.43
CA ALA A 289 -6.34 14.77 17.90
C ALA A 289 -6.22 13.71 16.78
N PRO A 290 -7.10 12.70 16.76
CA PRO A 290 -7.09 11.67 15.71
C PRO A 290 -7.42 12.29 14.34
N VAL A 291 -6.84 11.71 13.30
CA VAL A 291 -7.02 12.15 11.90
C VAL A 291 -7.50 10.94 11.10
N GLY A 292 -8.58 11.10 10.32
CA GLY A 292 -9.13 10.00 9.51
C GLY A 292 -9.93 8.93 10.28
N MET A 293 -10.16 9.13 11.59
CA MET A 293 -11.05 8.29 12.41
C MET A 293 -12.40 9.00 12.62
N TRP A 294 -13.24 9.00 11.59
CA TRP A 294 -14.67 9.27 11.77
C TRP A 294 -15.42 7.98 11.47
N VAL A 295 -16.17 7.52 12.47
CA VAL A 295 -16.97 6.28 12.49
C VAL A 295 -18.11 6.33 11.48
#